data_AF-A0A142XRC6-F1
#
_entry.id   AF-A0A142XRC6-F1
#
_cell.length_a   1.000
_cell.length_b   1.000
_cell.length_c   1.000
_cell.angle_alpha   90.00
_cell.angle_beta   90.00
_cell.angle_gamma   90.00
#
_symmetry.space_group_name_H-M   'P 1'
#
loop_
_entity.id
_entity.type
_entity.pdbx_description
1 polymer ?
#
loop_
_entity_poly.entity_id
_entity_poly.type
_entity_poly.pdbx_seq_one_letter_code
_entity_poly.pdbx_strand_id
1 'polypeptide(L)'
;MSKADHHVTAVQAVRASVRVPGGPARVPLKFGAGNAKLDRAILTFSLPAGHTCPFAQACQSRANRTTGAITDGPGVQFRCYAATMEARMTTVRRARWHNYTLLRACRSGAEMTRLVLDSLSPYAGFVRIHDSGDFFSRAYMRSWLDVARERPNTLLYWYTKSLGFWAENLVEVGNGHEPGLLHNVVPTASWGGREDHLIRRHQLRSARVVFSPAEARTLGLELDHDDRHAMTHGPDFALLLHGQQPSGSSASRAARLLRAAGFAGYSSPRRVPLHTV
;
A
#
# COMPACT_ATOMS: atom_id res chain seq x y z
N MET A 1 46.37 -19.09 57.28
CA MET A 1 44.90 -19.12 57.23
C MET A 1 44.38 -17.72 57.54
N SER A 2 43.94 -16.96 56.54
CA SER A 2 43.10 -15.77 56.73
C SER A 2 42.31 -15.58 55.43
N LYS A 3 40.98 -15.72 55.51
CA LYS A 3 40.05 -15.49 54.40
C LYS A 3 39.64 -14.03 54.46
N ALA A 4 39.84 -13.30 53.37
CA ALA A 4 39.30 -11.96 53.20
C ALA A 4 37.92 -12.06 52.56
N ASP A 5 36.87 -11.72 53.32
CA ASP A 5 35.50 -11.63 52.83
C ASP A 5 35.32 -10.33 52.03
N HIS A 6 35.02 -10.45 50.73
CA HIS A 6 34.57 -9.35 49.89
C HIS A 6 33.04 -9.29 49.93
N HIS A 7 32.49 -8.34 50.70
CA HIS A 7 31.08 -7.98 50.62
C HIS A 7 30.83 -7.13 49.38
N VAL A 8 30.20 -7.72 48.36
CA VAL A 8 29.64 -6.99 47.21
C VAL A 8 28.19 -6.64 47.54
N THR A 9 27.91 -5.36 47.73
CA THR A 9 26.55 -4.84 47.94
C THR A 9 25.78 -4.86 46.63
N ALA A 10 24.80 -5.75 46.51
CA ALA A 10 23.94 -5.81 45.33
C ALA A 10 22.99 -4.60 45.28
N VAL A 11 23.14 -3.75 44.27
CA VAL A 11 22.19 -2.66 43.97
C VAL A 11 20.93 -3.30 43.38
N GLN A 12 19.84 -3.32 44.16
CA GLN A 12 18.54 -3.79 43.66
C GLN A 12 17.99 -2.79 42.64
N ALA A 13 17.85 -3.23 41.39
CA ALA A 13 17.17 -2.48 40.35
C ALA A 13 15.66 -2.39 40.66
N VAL A 14 15.20 -1.21 41.05
CA VAL A 14 13.77 -0.93 41.22
C VAL A 14 13.13 -0.79 39.83
N ARG A 15 12.34 -1.80 39.44
CA ARG A 15 11.48 -1.71 38.25
C ARG A 15 10.20 -0.95 38.62
N ALA A 16 10.17 0.34 38.29
CA ALA A 16 8.93 1.11 38.31
C ALA A 16 8.08 0.75 37.08
N SER A 17 6.86 0.23 37.31
CA SER A 17 5.87 0.06 36.25
C SER A 17 4.95 1.27 36.22
N VAL A 18 5.04 2.06 35.15
CA VAL A 18 4.14 3.19 34.93
C VAL A 18 2.90 2.66 34.21
N ARG A 19 1.75 2.63 34.89
CA ARG A 19 0.45 2.47 34.22
C ARG A 19 0.03 3.82 33.67
N VAL A 20 0.19 4.01 32.37
CA VAL A 20 -0.43 5.13 31.66
C VAL A 20 -1.93 4.84 31.60
N PRO A 21 -2.82 5.73 32.06
CA PRO A 21 -4.26 5.57 31.91
C PRO A 21 -4.60 5.38 30.43
N GLY A 22 -5.18 4.24 30.09
CA GLY A 22 -5.63 3.95 28.73
C GLY A 22 -6.69 4.97 28.34
N GLY A 23 -6.39 5.78 27.32
CA GLY A 23 -7.42 6.56 26.63
C GLY A 23 -8.56 5.64 26.14
N PRO A 24 -9.72 6.20 25.77
CA PRO A 24 -10.85 5.40 25.31
C PRO A 24 -10.40 4.40 24.25
N ALA A 25 -10.72 3.12 24.45
CA ALA A 25 -10.30 2.04 23.56
C ALA A 25 -10.78 2.33 22.14
N ARG A 26 -9.84 2.74 21.28
CA ARG A 26 -10.13 3.01 19.87
C ARG A 26 -10.33 1.69 19.18
N VAL A 27 -11.40 1.58 18.38
CA VAL A 27 -11.62 0.39 17.55
C VAL A 27 -10.46 0.29 16.55
N PRO A 28 -9.72 -0.83 16.49
CA PRO A 28 -8.52 -0.90 15.66
C PRO A 28 -8.87 -0.94 14.16
N LEU A 29 -7.95 -0.43 13.36
CA LEU A 29 -7.94 -0.63 11.92
C LEU A 29 -7.63 -2.09 11.58
N LYS A 30 -8.08 -2.51 10.40
CA LYS A 30 -7.92 -3.87 9.88
C LYS A 30 -6.80 -3.91 8.85
N PHE A 31 -5.76 -4.66 9.16
CA PHE A 31 -4.68 -5.01 8.24
C PHE A 31 -4.91 -6.42 7.68
N GLY A 32 -4.56 -6.63 6.41
CA GLY A 32 -4.38 -7.97 5.84
C GLY A 32 -2.94 -8.46 6.02
N ALA A 33 -2.69 -9.73 5.68
CA ALA A 33 -1.36 -10.33 5.72
C ALA A 33 -1.16 -11.22 4.48
N GLY A 34 -0.25 -10.79 3.59
CA GLY A 34 -0.02 -11.39 2.28
C GLY A 34 -1.25 -11.39 1.36
N ASN A 35 -1.10 -12.02 0.20
CA ASN A 35 -2.19 -12.46 -0.69
C ASN A 35 -1.61 -13.43 -1.73
N ALA A 36 -2.27 -13.63 -2.87
CA ALA A 36 -1.74 -14.53 -3.91
C ALA A 36 -0.45 -14.00 -4.61
N LYS A 37 -0.19 -12.69 -4.53
CA LYS A 37 1.04 -12.04 -4.99
C LYS A 37 2.07 -11.90 -3.85
N LEU A 38 1.62 -11.67 -2.61
CA LEU A 38 2.46 -11.19 -1.50
C LEU A 38 2.72 -12.26 -0.43
N ASP A 39 3.93 -12.27 0.11
CA ASP A 39 4.30 -13.08 1.27
C ASP A 39 3.46 -12.71 2.52
N ARG A 40 3.22 -13.67 3.41
CA ARG A 40 2.42 -13.47 4.64
C ARG A 40 3.06 -12.50 5.63
N ALA A 41 4.37 -12.29 5.56
CA ALA A 41 5.08 -11.31 6.37
C ALA A 41 4.78 -9.86 5.93
N ILE A 42 4.25 -9.66 4.72
CA ILE A 42 3.83 -8.33 4.24
C ILE A 42 2.43 -8.04 4.77
N LEU A 43 2.31 -7.07 5.67
CA LEU A 43 1.01 -6.56 6.07
C LEU A 43 0.46 -5.65 4.98
N THR A 44 -0.84 -5.73 4.70
CA THR A 44 -1.50 -4.88 3.71
C THR A 44 -2.49 -3.95 4.37
N PHE A 45 -2.43 -2.66 4.02
CA PHE A 45 -3.45 -1.70 4.42
C PHE A 45 -4.27 -1.30 3.19
N SER A 46 -5.60 -1.28 3.32
CA SER A 46 -6.49 -1.04 2.20
C SER A 46 -7.67 -0.16 2.57
N LEU A 47 -8.09 0.63 1.58
CA LEU A 47 -9.28 1.48 1.61
C LEU A 47 -10.19 1.16 0.41
N PRO A 48 -11.46 1.62 0.40
CA PRO A 48 -12.41 1.30 -0.66
C PRO A 48 -11.97 1.83 -2.03
N ALA A 49 -11.80 0.92 -2.99
CA ALA A 49 -11.35 1.24 -4.35
C ALA A 49 -12.27 2.25 -5.04
N GLY A 50 -11.68 3.23 -5.72
CA GLY A 50 -12.39 4.26 -6.48
C GLY A 50 -13.12 5.31 -5.64
N HIS A 51 -13.47 5.01 -4.38
CA HIS A 51 -14.06 5.98 -3.45
C HIS A 51 -13.00 6.83 -2.76
N THR A 52 -11.85 6.23 -2.42
CA THR A 52 -10.73 6.93 -1.77
C THR A 52 -9.59 7.24 -2.74
N CYS A 53 -9.84 7.15 -4.05
CA CYS A 53 -8.87 7.38 -5.11
C CYS A 53 -9.19 8.71 -5.82
N PRO A 54 -8.90 9.87 -5.20
CA PRO A 54 -9.35 11.16 -5.72
C PRO A 54 -8.88 11.38 -7.15
N PHE A 55 -7.64 11.02 -7.50
CA PHE A 55 -7.03 11.31 -8.80
C PHE A 55 -7.03 10.15 -9.80
N ALA A 56 -7.70 9.03 -9.49
CA ALA A 56 -7.83 7.94 -10.45
C ALA A 56 -8.68 8.35 -11.67
N GLN A 57 -8.29 7.88 -12.85
CA GLN A 57 -9.03 8.07 -14.09
C GLN A 57 -9.14 6.75 -14.88
N ALA A 58 -8.02 6.25 -15.40
CA ALA A 58 -8.01 5.05 -16.26
C ALA A 58 -8.50 3.79 -15.54
N CYS A 59 -8.38 3.76 -14.20
CA CYS A 59 -8.83 2.67 -13.33
C CYS A 59 -9.93 3.07 -12.35
N GLN A 60 -10.68 4.16 -12.61
CA GLN A 60 -11.68 4.69 -11.69
C GLN A 60 -12.96 3.83 -11.64
N SER A 61 -12.84 2.62 -11.10
CA SER A 61 -13.94 1.70 -10.84
C SER A 61 -14.17 1.59 -9.34
N ARG A 62 -15.43 1.45 -8.92
CA ARG A 62 -15.81 1.32 -7.52
C ARG A 62 -16.90 0.29 -7.31
N ALA A 63 -16.85 -0.43 -6.19
CA ALA A 63 -17.95 -1.26 -5.73
C ALA A 63 -18.86 -0.45 -4.81
N ASN A 64 -20.18 -0.59 -4.95
CA ASN A 64 -21.13 -0.02 -4.00
C ASN A 64 -20.87 -0.57 -2.60
N ARG A 65 -20.85 0.31 -1.58
CA ARG A 65 -20.59 -0.04 -0.17
C ARG A 65 -21.46 -1.20 0.32
N THR A 66 -22.75 -1.16 0.03
CA THR A 66 -23.74 -2.11 0.54
C THR A 66 -23.88 -3.31 -0.39
N THR A 67 -24.14 -3.08 -1.68
CA THR A 67 -24.52 -4.14 -2.63
C THR A 67 -23.32 -4.80 -3.29
N GLY A 68 -22.19 -4.10 -3.43
CA GLY A 68 -21.04 -4.56 -4.20
C GLY A 68 -21.16 -4.34 -5.70
N ALA A 69 -22.28 -3.81 -6.19
CA ALA A 69 -22.43 -3.50 -7.61
C ALA A 69 -21.30 -2.59 -8.10
N ILE A 70 -20.67 -2.95 -9.21
CA ILE A 70 -19.54 -2.20 -9.76
C ILE A 70 -20.06 -1.06 -10.62
N THR A 71 -19.46 0.11 -10.46
CA THR A 71 -19.63 1.25 -11.37
C THR A 71 -18.25 1.65 -11.88
N ASP A 72 -18.10 1.70 -13.19
CA ASP A 72 -16.91 2.26 -13.86
C ASP A 72 -17.14 3.75 -14.14
N GLY A 73 -16.11 4.57 -13.92
CA GLY A 73 -16.11 5.98 -14.26
C GLY A 73 -16.00 6.20 -15.78
N PRO A 74 -16.31 7.41 -16.26
CA PRO A 74 -16.34 7.71 -17.71
C PRO A 74 -14.97 7.59 -18.39
N GLY A 75 -13.87 7.76 -17.64
CA GLY A 75 -12.51 7.67 -18.14
C GLY A 75 -11.86 6.29 -18.00
N VAL A 76 -12.61 5.24 -17.62
CA VAL A 76 -12.04 3.91 -17.38
C VAL A 76 -11.55 3.29 -18.69
N GLN A 77 -10.28 2.93 -18.71
CA GLN A 77 -9.65 2.13 -19.77
C GLN A 77 -9.49 0.67 -19.35
N PHE A 78 -9.30 0.43 -18.05
CA PHE A 78 -9.25 -0.90 -17.45
C PHE A 78 -9.86 -0.85 -16.04
N ARG A 79 -10.62 -1.86 -15.67
CA ARG A 79 -11.27 -1.92 -14.36
C ARG A 79 -10.25 -2.18 -13.26
N CYS A 80 -10.36 -1.43 -12.17
CA CYS A 80 -9.58 -1.67 -10.96
C CYS A 80 -9.83 -3.09 -10.42
N TYR A 81 -8.78 -3.91 -10.29
CA TYR A 81 -8.92 -5.26 -9.75
C TYR A 81 -9.53 -5.25 -8.34
N ALA A 82 -9.17 -4.26 -7.52
CA ALA A 82 -9.64 -4.13 -6.15
C ALA A 82 -11.15 -3.84 -6.07
N ALA A 83 -11.72 -3.09 -7.02
CA ALA A 83 -13.17 -2.90 -7.11
C ALA A 83 -13.89 -4.22 -7.43
N THR A 84 -13.33 -5.04 -8.32
CA THR A 84 -13.83 -6.40 -8.60
C THR A 84 -13.74 -7.29 -7.36
N MET A 85 -12.64 -7.21 -6.60
CA MET A 85 -12.51 -7.97 -5.35
C MET A 85 -13.57 -7.54 -4.32
N GLU A 86 -13.78 -6.23 -4.14
CA GLU A 86 -14.80 -5.71 -3.22
C GLU A 86 -16.22 -6.09 -3.64
N ALA A 87 -16.49 -6.19 -4.94
CA ALA A 87 -17.78 -6.66 -5.44
C ALA A 87 -18.03 -8.13 -5.06
N ARG A 88 -17.02 -8.98 -5.21
CA ARG A 88 -17.13 -10.44 -4.97
C ARG A 88 -16.99 -10.83 -3.50
N MET A 89 -16.22 -10.08 -2.71
CA MET A 89 -15.85 -10.43 -1.34
C MET A 89 -16.38 -9.38 -0.35
N THR A 90 -17.58 -9.62 0.18
CA THR A 90 -18.24 -8.72 1.14
C THR A 90 -17.39 -8.45 2.39
N THR A 91 -16.63 -9.44 2.87
CA THR A 91 -15.74 -9.27 4.05
C THR A 91 -14.60 -8.28 3.77
N VAL A 92 -13.96 -8.38 2.59
CA VAL A 92 -12.92 -7.44 2.13
C VAL A 92 -13.51 -6.04 1.99
N ARG A 93 -14.67 -5.92 1.32
CA ARG A 93 -15.37 -4.63 1.17
C ARG A 93 -15.68 -3.98 2.52
N ARG A 94 -16.23 -4.74 3.46
CA ARG A 94 -16.56 -4.26 4.82
C ARG A 94 -15.31 -3.83 5.59
N ALA A 95 -14.21 -4.57 5.50
CA ALA A 95 -12.96 -4.22 6.17
C ALA A 95 -12.35 -2.91 5.65
N ARG A 96 -12.37 -2.70 4.34
CA ARG A 96 -11.89 -1.45 3.72
C ARG A 96 -12.76 -0.25 4.11
N TRP A 97 -14.09 -0.41 4.10
CA TRP A 97 -15.00 0.65 4.55
C TRP A 97 -14.89 0.94 6.04
N HIS A 98 -14.63 -0.07 6.88
CA HIS A 98 -14.33 0.09 8.30
C HIS A 98 -13.11 1.01 8.50
N ASN A 99 -11.99 0.70 7.83
CA ASN A 99 -10.77 1.51 7.90
C ASN A 99 -11.02 2.95 7.48
N TYR A 100 -11.68 3.14 6.33
CA TYR A 100 -11.97 4.46 5.82
C TYR A 100 -12.88 5.26 6.76
N THR A 101 -13.91 4.63 7.33
CA THR A 101 -14.84 5.29 8.25
C THR A 101 -14.12 5.79 9.50
N LEU A 102 -13.24 4.96 10.09
CA LEU A 102 -12.47 5.36 11.28
C LEU A 102 -11.49 6.49 10.97
N LEU A 103 -10.75 6.41 9.86
CA LEU A 103 -9.84 7.47 9.44
C LEU A 103 -10.58 8.79 9.15
N ARG A 104 -11.77 8.72 8.56
CA ARG A 104 -12.61 9.92 8.32
C ARG A 104 -13.20 10.52 9.58
N ALA A 105 -13.28 9.76 10.66
CA ALA A 105 -13.73 10.25 11.96
C ALA A 105 -12.61 10.98 12.74
N CYS A 106 -11.34 10.76 12.39
CA CYS A 106 -10.22 11.51 12.94
C CYS A 106 -10.31 13.00 12.56
N ARG A 107 -10.09 13.87 13.53
CA ARG A 107 -10.17 15.34 13.40
C ARG A 107 -8.85 15.97 12.95
N SER A 108 -7.75 15.22 12.99
CA SER A 108 -6.43 15.70 12.61
C SER A 108 -5.57 14.58 12.02
N GLY A 109 -4.48 14.97 11.34
CA GLY A 109 -3.46 14.02 10.88
C GLY A 109 -2.84 13.23 12.05
N ALA A 110 -2.55 13.91 13.17
CA ALA A 110 -2.01 13.27 14.37
C ALA A 110 -2.95 12.19 14.95
N GLU A 111 -4.27 12.40 14.90
CA GLU A 111 -5.23 11.37 15.30
C GLU A 111 -5.21 10.16 14.35
N MET A 112 -5.03 10.38 13.04
CA MET A 112 -4.87 9.30 12.05
C MET A 112 -3.57 8.53 12.31
N THR A 113 -2.44 9.24 12.52
CA THR A 113 -1.13 8.66 12.84
C THR A 113 -1.26 7.75 14.05
N ARG A 114 -1.84 8.26 15.14
CA ARG A 114 -2.01 7.49 16.37
C ARG A 114 -2.90 6.26 16.16
N LEU A 115 -4.01 6.41 15.43
CA LEU A 115 -4.89 5.27 15.12
C LEU A 115 -4.18 4.19 14.31
N VAL A 116 -3.34 4.57 13.34
CA VAL A 116 -2.53 3.63 12.56
C VAL A 116 -1.52 2.91 13.46
N LEU A 117 -0.76 3.65 14.27
CA LEU A 117 0.24 3.07 15.17
C LEU A 117 -0.38 2.12 16.20
N ASP A 118 -1.52 2.49 16.79
CA ASP A 118 -2.25 1.65 17.75
C ASP A 118 -2.79 0.37 17.12
N SER A 119 -3.03 0.38 15.81
CA SER A 119 -3.60 -0.76 15.07
C SER A 119 -2.53 -1.62 14.36
N LEU A 120 -1.34 -1.06 14.14
CA LEU A 120 -0.25 -1.72 13.43
C LEU A 120 0.52 -2.64 14.39
N SER A 121 0.71 -3.90 13.98
CA SER A 121 1.47 -4.87 14.76
C SER A 121 2.86 -4.31 15.15
N PRO A 122 3.32 -4.46 16.41
CA PRO A 122 4.67 -4.08 16.80
C PRO A 122 5.75 -4.86 16.03
N TYR A 123 5.40 -6.02 15.46
CA TYR A 123 6.31 -6.87 14.67
C TYR A 123 6.19 -6.66 13.15
N ALA A 124 5.49 -5.60 12.71
CA ALA A 124 5.38 -5.30 11.28
C ALA A 124 6.77 -4.95 10.71
N GLY A 125 7.35 -5.85 9.91
CA GLY A 125 8.56 -5.59 9.15
C GLY A 125 8.29 -4.89 7.82
N PHE A 126 7.25 -5.33 7.11
CA PHE A 126 6.87 -4.81 5.79
C PHE A 126 5.40 -4.47 5.75
N VAL A 127 5.06 -3.27 5.27
CA VAL A 127 3.68 -2.82 5.09
C VAL A 127 3.49 -2.26 3.70
N ARG A 128 2.66 -2.95 2.92
CA ARG A 128 2.11 -2.41 1.66
C ARG A 128 0.93 -1.51 1.99
N ILE A 129 1.13 -0.22 1.84
CA ILE A 129 0.05 0.75 1.96
C ILE A 129 -0.67 0.80 0.60
N HIS A 130 -1.99 0.64 0.66
CA HIS A 130 -2.88 0.62 -0.51
C HIS A 130 -2.67 -0.55 -1.46
N ASP A 131 -2.95 -1.78 -0.98
CA ASP A 131 -3.42 -2.84 -1.90
C ASP A 131 -4.78 -2.46 -2.54
N SER A 132 -5.49 -1.51 -1.95
CA SER A 132 -6.65 -0.84 -2.53
C SER A 132 -6.84 0.56 -1.95
N GLY A 133 -7.50 1.42 -2.72
CA GLY A 133 -7.69 2.81 -2.38
C GLY A 133 -6.46 3.65 -2.73
N ASP A 134 -6.44 4.90 -2.27
CA ASP A 134 -5.32 5.82 -2.41
C ASP A 134 -5.31 6.79 -1.21
N PHE A 135 -4.36 7.71 -1.19
CA PHE A 135 -4.35 8.84 -0.28
C PHE A 135 -5.52 9.79 -0.60
N PHE A 136 -6.59 9.72 0.18
CA PHE A 136 -7.77 10.58 -0.02
C PHE A 136 -7.58 12.04 0.45
N SER A 137 -6.49 12.36 1.15
CA SER A 137 -6.17 13.71 1.59
C SER A 137 -4.68 13.87 1.93
N ARG A 138 -4.19 15.12 1.92
CA ARG A 138 -2.84 15.49 2.35
C ARG A 138 -2.56 15.08 3.79
N ALA A 139 -3.50 15.33 4.70
CA ALA A 139 -3.38 14.97 6.11
C ALA A 139 -3.20 13.46 6.29
N TYR A 140 -3.90 12.65 5.51
CA TYR A 140 -3.77 11.20 5.56
C TYR A 140 -2.43 10.70 5.00
N MET A 141 -1.91 11.29 3.91
CA MET A 141 -0.53 10.96 3.46
C MET A 141 0.50 11.32 4.54
N ARG A 142 0.43 12.54 5.08
CA ARG A 142 1.33 12.97 6.16
C ARG A 142 1.28 12.04 7.36
N SER A 143 0.10 11.51 7.72
CA SER A 143 -0.01 10.55 8.82
C SER A 143 0.79 9.28 8.60
N TRP A 144 0.92 8.78 7.37
CA TRP A 144 1.79 7.65 7.05
C TRP A 144 3.28 8.01 7.09
N LEU A 145 3.65 9.25 6.77
CA LEU A 145 5.03 9.72 6.93
C LEU A 145 5.40 9.82 8.41
N ASP A 146 4.47 10.27 9.26
CA ASP A 146 4.66 10.28 10.72
C ASP A 146 4.77 8.85 11.27
N VAL A 147 3.95 7.91 10.78
CA VAL A 147 4.10 6.48 11.10
C VAL A 147 5.50 5.98 10.70
N ALA A 148 6.02 6.37 9.53
CA ALA A 148 7.35 5.99 9.07
C ALA A 148 8.45 6.49 10.03
N ARG A 149 8.34 7.73 10.50
CA ARG A 149 9.25 8.32 11.50
C ARG A 149 9.24 7.56 12.82
N GLU A 150 8.05 7.18 13.29
CA GLU A 150 7.90 6.45 14.55
C GLU A 150 8.26 4.96 14.44
N ARG A 151 8.33 4.42 13.21
CA ARG A 151 8.62 3.01 12.92
C ARG A 151 9.76 2.85 11.90
N PRO A 152 10.99 3.33 12.22
CA PRO A 152 12.10 3.34 11.27
C PRO A 152 12.52 1.94 10.78
N ASN A 153 12.21 0.88 11.55
CA ASN A 153 12.51 -0.50 11.19
C ASN A 153 11.38 -1.20 10.40
N THR A 154 10.29 -0.49 10.10
CA THR A 154 9.19 -1.00 9.28
C THR A 154 9.30 -0.39 7.89
N LEU A 155 9.51 -1.22 6.86
CA LEU A 155 9.47 -0.78 5.47
C LEU A 155 8.03 -0.52 5.04
N LEU A 156 7.75 0.71 4.64
CA LEU A 156 6.48 1.15 4.10
C LEU A 156 6.62 1.39 2.60
N TYR A 157 5.78 0.75 1.81
CA TYR A 157 5.79 0.97 0.36
C TYR A 157 4.38 1.07 -0.21
N TRP A 158 4.22 1.84 -1.28
CA TRP A 158 2.90 2.13 -1.85
C TRP A 158 2.92 2.45 -3.33
N TYR A 159 1.72 2.37 -3.90
CA TYR A 159 1.39 2.91 -5.21
C TYR A 159 0.40 4.05 -5.04
N THR A 160 0.63 5.18 -5.71
CA THR A 160 -0.26 6.34 -5.58
C THR A 160 -0.51 7.03 -6.92
N LYS A 161 -1.74 7.51 -7.12
CA LYS A 161 -2.10 8.50 -8.15
C LYS A 161 -2.27 9.90 -7.57
N SER A 162 -2.16 10.04 -6.25
CA SER A 162 -2.21 11.32 -5.53
C SER A 162 -0.85 12.00 -5.57
N LEU A 163 -0.41 12.30 -6.78
CA LEU A 163 0.96 12.72 -7.07
C LEU A 163 1.25 14.13 -6.58
N GLY A 164 0.25 15.01 -6.53
CA GLY A 164 0.41 16.33 -5.92
C GLY A 164 0.79 16.24 -4.44
N PHE A 165 0.23 15.26 -3.72
CA PHE A 165 0.56 15.07 -2.30
C PHE A 165 1.98 14.54 -2.13
N TRP A 166 2.43 13.65 -3.01
CA TRP A 166 3.81 13.16 -2.96
C TRP A 166 4.80 14.27 -3.34
N ALA A 167 4.53 15.04 -4.40
CA ALA A 167 5.39 16.13 -4.85
C ALA A 167 5.72 17.15 -3.74
N GLU A 168 4.78 17.37 -2.82
CA GLU A 168 4.95 18.26 -1.65
C GLU A 168 5.89 17.72 -0.57
N ASN A 169 6.22 16.43 -0.61
CA ASN A 169 7.02 15.73 0.40
C ASN A 169 8.25 15.04 -0.22
N LEU A 170 8.73 15.51 -1.38
CA LEU A 170 9.87 14.91 -2.11
C LEU A 170 11.14 14.82 -1.26
N VAL A 171 11.43 15.83 -0.44
CA VAL A 171 12.61 15.81 0.43
C VAL A 171 12.54 14.65 1.43
N GLU A 172 11.36 14.40 1.99
CA GLU A 172 11.18 13.33 2.98
C GLU A 172 11.13 11.95 2.33
N VAL A 173 10.42 11.83 1.22
CA VAL A 173 10.01 10.55 0.63
C VAL A 173 10.94 10.11 -0.53
N GLY A 174 11.67 11.05 -1.13
CA GLY A 174 12.41 10.83 -2.37
C GLY A 174 11.50 10.76 -3.58
N ASN A 175 12.09 10.57 -4.75
CA ASN A 175 11.36 10.41 -6.02
C ASN A 175 11.05 8.93 -6.33
N GLY A 176 11.45 7.99 -5.46
CA GLY A 176 11.23 6.55 -5.63
C GLY A 176 12.33 5.86 -6.44
N HIS A 177 13.05 6.58 -7.31
CA HIS A 177 14.32 6.09 -7.86
C HIS A 177 15.43 6.17 -6.80
N GLU A 178 15.39 7.22 -6.00
CA GLU A 178 16.29 7.48 -4.88
C GLU A 178 15.48 7.68 -3.59
N PRO A 179 16.04 7.29 -2.43
CA PRO A 179 15.42 7.53 -1.13
C PRO A 179 15.46 9.02 -0.75
N GLY A 180 14.46 9.46 0.01
CA GLY A 180 14.52 10.73 0.74
C GLY A 180 15.10 10.56 2.15
N LEU A 181 14.76 11.49 3.05
CA LEU A 181 15.15 11.41 4.46
C LEU A 181 14.54 10.20 5.19
N LEU A 182 13.36 9.73 4.77
CA LEU A 182 12.69 8.56 5.32
C LEU A 182 13.13 7.32 4.54
N HIS A 183 14.28 6.73 4.91
CA HIS A 183 14.86 5.58 4.22
C HIS A 183 14.00 4.30 4.26
N ASN A 184 13.00 4.24 5.15
CA ASN A 184 12.05 3.13 5.26
C ASN A 184 10.78 3.34 4.43
N VAL A 185 10.77 4.30 3.50
CA VAL A 185 9.63 4.62 2.63
C VAL A 185 10.00 4.42 1.17
N VAL A 186 9.24 3.58 0.47
CA VAL A 186 9.44 3.32 -0.97
C VAL A 186 8.16 3.64 -1.77
N PRO A 187 8.06 4.84 -2.36
CA PRO A 187 6.90 5.26 -3.12
C PRO A 187 6.96 4.77 -4.59
N THR A 188 5.79 4.56 -5.20
CA THR A 188 5.66 4.29 -6.64
C THR A 188 4.51 5.10 -7.22
N ALA A 189 4.77 5.89 -8.27
CA ALA A 189 3.73 6.59 -9.00
C ALA A 189 2.98 5.58 -9.85
N SER A 190 1.67 5.69 -9.94
CA SER A 190 0.89 4.80 -10.80
C SER A 190 0.30 5.58 -11.96
N TRP A 191 0.70 5.25 -13.19
CA TRP A 191 0.11 5.85 -14.38
C TRP A 191 -1.40 5.61 -14.49
N GLY A 192 -2.08 6.50 -15.22
CA GLY A 192 -3.53 6.46 -15.46
C GLY A 192 -4.34 7.30 -14.47
N GLY A 193 -3.71 8.28 -13.84
CA GLY A 193 -4.36 9.29 -12.99
C GLY A 193 -4.51 10.64 -13.71
N ARG A 194 -5.23 11.57 -13.08
CA ARG A 194 -5.39 12.94 -13.60
C ARG A 194 -4.14 13.81 -13.44
N GLU A 195 -3.21 13.37 -12.61
CA GLU A 195 -1.98 14.10 -12.28
C GLU A 195 -0.73 13.51 -12.93
N ASP A 196 -0.88 12.64 -13.93
CA ASP A 196 0.25 11.93 -14.57
C ASP A 196 1.37 12.85 -15.09
N HIS A 197 1.07 14.13 -15.38
CA HIS A 197 2.06 15.14 -15.75
C HIS A 197 3.13 15.37 -14.65
N LEU A 198 2.79 15.14 -13.38
CA LEU A 198 3.71 15.28 -12.25
C LEU A 198 4.79 14.19 -12.23
N ILE A 199 4.52 13.01 -12.81
CA ILE A 199 5.51 11.92 -12.90
C ILE A 199 6.75 12.41 -13.65
N ARG A 200 6.55 13.05 -14.81
CA ARG A 200 7.65 13.60 -15.60
C ARG A 200 8.25 14.84 -14.95
N ARG A 201 7.41 15.75 -14.43
CA ARG A 201 7.86 17.01 -13.83
C ARG A 201 8.81 16.80 -12.65
N HIS A 202 8.55 15.80 -11.82
CA HIS A 202 9.32 15.53 -10.61
C HIS A 202 10.19 14.26 -10.72
N GLN A 203 10.29 13.67 -11.92
CA GLN A 203 11.05 12.43 -12.15
C GLN A 203 10.67 11.34 -11.15
N LEU A 204 9.36 11.15 -10.94
CA LEU A 204 8.86 10.16 -10.00
C LEU A 204 8.99 8.77 -10.63
N ARG A 205 9.58 7.84 -9.88
CA ARG A 205 9.53 6.42 -10.25
C ARG A 205 8.09 5.99 -10.38
N SER A 206 7.82 5.24 -11.44
CA SER A 206 6.47 4.91 -11.86
C SER A 206 6.28 3.45 -12.25
N ALA A 207 5.04 3.00 -12.05
CA ALA A 207 4.52 1.74 -12.55
C ALA A 207 3.41 2.01 -13.57
N ARG A 208 3.42 1.28 -14.68
CA ARG A 208 2.37 1.34 -15.72
C ARG A 208 1.64 0.01 -15.86
N VAL A 209 0.30 0.06 -15.92
CA VAL A 209 -0.49 -1.11 -16.30
C VAL A 209 -0.37 -1.33 -17.80
N VAL A 210 0.10 -2.52 -18.19
CA VAL A 210 0.26 -2.93 -19.59
C VAL A 210 -0.66 -4.10 -19.91
N PHE A 211 -1.11 -4.19 -21.15
CA PHE A 211 -2.12 -5.13 -21.62
C PHE A 211 -1.48 -6.40 -22.19
N SER A 212 -0.15 -6.40 -22.38
CA SER A 212 0.62 -7.57 -22.78
C SER A 212 2.09 -7.48 -22.35
N PRO A 213 2.82 -8.61 -22.25
CA PRO A 213 4.27 -8.58 -22.06
C PRO A 213 5.03 -7.94 -23.22
N ALA A 214 4.49 -7.98 -24.44
CA ALA A 214 5.08 -7.31 -25.60
C ALA A 214 5.09 -5.79 -25.44
N GLU A 215 3.99 -5.22 -24.93
CA GLU A 215 3.89 -3.79 -24.61
C GLU A 215 4.93 -3.37 -23.56
N ALA A 216 5.11 -4.18 -22.50
CA ALA A 216 6.15 -3.94 -21.50
C ALA A 216 7.55 -3.85 -22.13
N ARG A 217 7.89 -4.80 -23.02
CA ARG A 217 9.17 -4.79 -23.75
C ARG A 217 9.31 -3.58 -24.67
N THR A 218 8.26 -3.20 -25.40
CA THR A 218 8.28 -1.98 -26.24
C THR A 218 8.52 -0.72 -25.43
N LEU A 219 8.02 -0.67 -24.19
CA LEU A 219 8.23 0.44 -23.27
C LEU A 219 9.56 0.36 -22.50
N GLY A 220 10.33 -0.74 -22.65
CA GLY A 220 11.55 -0.97 -21.87
C GLY A 220 11.29 -1.17 -20.37
N LEU A 221 10.12 -1.66 -19.99
CA LEU A 221 9.71 -1.84 -18.59
C LEU A 221 9.72 -3.33 -18.20
N GLU A 222 10.37 -3.64 -17.08
CA GLU A 222 10.30 -4.98 -16.49
C GLU A 222 8.92 -5.23 -15.86
N LEU A 223 8.45 -6.48 -15.92
CA LEU A 223 7.18 -6.85 -15.30
C LEU A 223 7.40 -7.24 -13.84
N ASP A 224 6.71 -6.53 -12.94
CA ASP A 224 6.74 -6.86 -11.52
C ASP A 224 5.67 -7.90 -11.16
N HIS A 225 6.11 -9.08 -10.76
CA HIS A 225 5.24 -10.21 -10.42
C HIS A 225 5.07 -10.45 -8.93
N ASP A 226 5.90 -9.86 -8.07
CA ASP A 226 6.01 -10.23 -6.65
C ASP A 226 6.24 -9.03 -5.70
N ASP A 227 6.10 -7.79 -6.20
CA ASP A 227 6.36 -6.53 -5.46
C ASP A 227 7.84 -6.27 -5.12
N ARG A 228 8.81 -7.10 -5.57
CA ARG A 228 10.23 -6.82 -5.30
C ARG A 228 10.66 -5.46 -5.83
N HIS A 229 10.21 -5.10 -7.04
CA HIS A 229 10.46 -3.77 -7.61
C HIS A 229 9.82 -2.65 -6.77
N ALA A 230 8.68 -2.92 -6.13
CA ALA A 230 7.97 -1.93 -5.34
C ALA A 230 8.61 -1.69 -3.96
N MET A 231 9.32 -2.70 -3.43
CA MET A 231 9.94 -2.68 -2.11
C MET A 231 11.36 -2.12 -2.09
N THR A 232 11.98 -1.91 -3.23
CA THR A 232 13.31 -1.29 -3.34
C THR A 232 13.21 -0.01 -4.14
N HIS A 233 14.09 0.96 -3.92
CA HIS A 233 14.24 2.08 -4.85
C HIS A 233 14.89 1.59 -6.15
N GLY A 234 14.51 2.15 -7.29
CA GLY A 234 15.02 1.64 -8.57
C GLY A 234 14.29 2.15 -9.82
N PRO A 235 14.40 1.44 -10.96
CA PRO A 235 13.83 1.90 -12.22
C PRO A 235 12.30 1.84 -12.25
N ASP A 236 11.73 2.44 -13.29
CA ASP A 236 10.32 2.27 -13.65
C ASP A 236 10.02 0.82 -14.02
N PHE A 237 8.78 0.39 -13.81
CA PHE A 237 8.36 -0.97 -14.12
C PHE A 237 6.92 -1.04 -14.62
N ALA A 238 6.49 -2.23 -15.03
CA ALA A 238 5.17 -2.49 -15.56
C ALA A 238 4.41 -3.52 -14.70
N LEU A 239 3.10 -3.37 -14.67
CA LEU A 239 2.17 -4.28 -14.03
C LEU A 239 1.27 -4.88 -15.10
N LEU A 240 1.24 -6.21 -15.19
CA LEU A 240 0.43 -6.87 -16.20
C LEU A 240 -1.06 -6.80 -15.80
N LEU A 241 -1.90 -6.42 -16.77
CA LEU A 241 -3.35 -6.35 -16.60
C LEU A 241 -3.90 -7.68 -16.09
N HIS A 242 -4.71 -7.62 -15.02
CA HIS A 242 -5.37 -8.78 -14.46
C HIS A 242 -6.75 -8.42 -13.89
N GLY A 243 -7.47 -9.44 -13.43
CA GLY A 243 -8.82 -9.28 -12.91
C GLY A 243 -9.89 -9.17 -14.02
N GLN A 244 -11.14 -9.09 -13.59
CA GLN A 244 -12.28 -8.97 -14.50
C GLN A 244 -12.35 -7.57 -15.10
N GLN A 245 -12.58 -7.49 -16.41
CA GLN A 245 -12.60 -6.26 -17.19
C GLN A 245 -13.99 -6.01 -17.80
N PRO A 246 -14.33 -4.76 -18.17
CA PRO A 246 -15.63 -4.44 -18.77
C PRO A 246 -15.83 -5.17 -20.10
N SER A 247 -16.99 -5.79 -20.31
CA SER A 247 -17.28 -6.56 -21.52
C SER A 247 -17.10 -5.71 -22.78
N GLY A 248 -16.53 -6.28 -23.85
CA GLY A 248 -16.30 -5.60 -25.12
C GLY A 248 -15.11 -4.62 -25.14
N SER A 249 -14.49 -4.30 -24.00
CA SER A 249 -13.35 -3.38 -23.93
C SER A 249 -12.05 -4.00 -24.46
N SER A 250 -11.09 -3.16 -24.87
CA SER A 250 -9.71 -3.59 -25.18
C SER A 250 -9.08 -4.35 -24.01
N ALA A 251 -9.34 -3.91 -22.78
CA ALA A 251 -8.87 -4.56 -21.56
C ALA A 251 -9.46 -5.98 -21.40
N SER A 252 -10.74 -6.19 -21.74
CA SER A 252 -11.33 -7.53 -21.70
C SER A 252 -10.75 -8.48 -22.74
N ARG A 253 -10.43 -7.98 -23.93
CA ARG A 253 -9.73 -8.73 -24.97
C ARG A 253 -8.32 -9.11 -24.53
N ALA A 254 -7.56 -8.14 -24.01
CA ALA A 254 -6.23 -8.36 -23.46
C ALA A 254 -6.26 -9.38 -22.32
N ALA A 255 -7.15 -9.23 -21.34
CA ALA A 255 -7.29 -10.17 -20.24
C ALA A 255 -7.65 -11.60 -20.71
N ARG A 256 -8.41 -11.76 -21.81
CA ARG A 256 -8.68 -13.07 -22.41
C ARG A 256 -7.43 -13.68 -23.06
N LEU A 257 -6.66 -12.88 -23.80
CA LEU A 257 -5.41 -13.33 -24.43
C LEU A 257 -4.39 -13.75 -23.36
N LEU A 258 -4.27 -12.97 -22.28
CA LEU A 258 -3.41 -13.29 -21.15
C LEU A 258 -3.82 -14.61 -20.49
N ARG A 259 -5.12 -14.86 -20.28
CA ARG A 259 -5.61 -16.14 -19.76
C ARG A 259 -5.29 -17.31 -20.68
N ALA A 260 -5.45 -17.13 -21.99
CA ALA A 260 -5.08 -18.16 -22.98
C ALA A 260 -3.57 -18.44 -22.97
N ALA A 261 -2.75 -17.44 -22.66
CA ALA A 261 -1.31 -17.57 -22.47
C ALA A 261 -0.90 -18.04 -21.05
N GLY A 262 -1.84 -18.48 -20.21
CA GLY A 262 -1.58 -19.02 -18.87
C GLY A 262 -1.52 -17.98 -17.74
N PHE A 263 -1.75 -16.69 -18.01
CA PHE A 263 -1.81 -15.64 -16.99
C PHE A 263 -3.26 -15.20 -16.71
N ALA A 264 -3.83 -15.66 -15.60
CA ALA A 264 -5.14 -15.24 -15.12
C ALA A 264 -5.07 -14.22 -13.95
N GLY A 265 -3.88 -13.69 -13.68
CA GLY A 265 -3.52 -13.04 -12.43
C GLY A 265 -2.76 -13.99 -11.50
N TYR A 266 -2.60 -13.57 -10.25
CA TYR A 266 -1.90 -14.35 -9.23
C TYR A 266 -2.93 -15.23 -8.52
N SER A 267 -3.03 -16.50 -8.89
CA SER A 267 -4.02 -17.45 -8.35
C SER A 267 -3.40 -18.73 -7.79
N SER A 268 -2.07 -18.80 -7.74
CA SER A 268 -1.36 -19.94 -7.16
C SER A 268 -0.35 -19.42 -6.14
N PRO A 269 -0.25 -20.03 -4.94
CA PRO A 269 0.77 -19.69 -3.97
C PRO A 269 2.12 -20.24 -4.44
N ARG A 270 2.62 -19.80 -5.61
CA ARG A 270 4.05 -19.80 -5.85
C ARG A 270 4.60 -18.64 -5.03
N ARG A 271 4.68 -18.89 -3.73
CA ARG A 271 5.16 -17.97 -2.71
C ARG A 271 6.58 -17.63 -3.10
N VAL A 272 6.80 -16.38 -3.43
CA VAL A 272 8.14 -15.88 -3.62
C VAL A 272 8.67 -15.57 -2.21
N PRO A 273 9.72 -16.26 -1.72
CA PRO A 273 10.31 -15.93 -0.44
C PRO A 273 10.73 -14.47 -0.46
N LEU A 274 10.47 -13.75 0.64
CA LEU A 274 11.12 -12.46 0.86
C LEU A 274 12.62 -12.72 0.86
N HIS A 275 13.33 -12.19 -0.13
CA HIS A 275 14.78 -12.09 -0.05
C HIS A 275 15.08 -10.96 0.92
N THR A 276 15.89 -11.24 1.93
CA THR A 276 16.49 -10.20 2.78
C THR A 276 17.21 -9.22 1.86
N VAL A 277 16.74 -7.97 1.88
CA VAL A 277 17.38 -6.82 1.24
C VAL A 277 18.65 -6.49 1.99
#